data_AF-A0A2T3TED5-F1
#
_entry.id   AF-A0A2T3TED5-F1
#
_cell.length_a   1.000
_cell.length_b   1.000
_cell.length_c   1.000
_cell.angle_alpha   90.00
_cell.angle_beta   90.00
_cell.angle_gamma   90.00
#
_symmetry.space_group_name_H-M   'P 1'
#
loop_
_entity.id
_entity.type
_entity.pdbx_description
1 polymer ?
#
loop_
_entity_poly.entity_id
_entity_poly.type
_entity_poly.pdbx_seq_one_letter_code
_entity_poly.pdbx_strand_id
1 'polypeptide(L)'
;MATSTVIPDDIKTLKSDVSKLKNDQGSYATKLYVDSKDEIVGDWSASWYQQVLPTSGAIFGRKLRSTHRTAGVEDAYCELYLKKWIDSPGNAMARLNLNDNGTNICWDFTNLYGGTMIFPGDSGYLKMGNCLMSYSKRGSNALIKFDYTDTLQIKYANHGSTMTLNTQGTAYAGVTAQLWGNSSRPVVYEVGVDGGAYMFYAQKTTSNTYELTVNGACNASAFNQGSDRDLKDNIQVIDNAIDRIRKMNGYTYTLKENGMPYAGVIAQETLEAIPEAVGSMMKYPDGGSGLDGEEGERYYTVDYSGVTGLLVQVARESDDRITALEEENAELRQRLSAIEAALASK
;
A
#
# COMPACT_ATOMS: atom_id res chain seq x y z
N MET A 1 -29.29 -71.74 93.75
CA MET A 1 -30.12 -71.53 92.55
C MET A 1 -29.46 -70.44 91.72
N ALA A 2 -28.87 -70.78 90.58
CA ALA A 2 -28.26 -69.81 89.67
C ALA A 2 -29.35 -69.28 88.73
N THR A 3 -29.77 -68.03 88.94
CA THR A 3 -30.63 -67.32 87.99
C THR A 3 -29.75 -66.78 86.87
N SER A 4 -29.81 -67.41 85.69
CA SER A 4 -29.21 -66.88 84.48
C SER A 4 -29.96 -65.60 84.08
N THR A 5 -29.28 -64.46 84.13
CA THR A 5 -29.82 -63.19 83.65
C THR A 5 -29.89 -63.26 82.12
N VAL A 6 -31.07 -63.59 81.59
CA VAL A 6 -31.34 -63.49 80.16
C VAL A 6 -31.37 -62.01 79.81
N ILE A 7 -30.30 -61.53 79.18
CA ILE A 7 -30.26 -60.18 78.58
C ILE A 7 -31.16 -60.24 77.34
N PRO A 8 -32.25 -59.45 77.28
CA PRO A 8 -33.12 -59.36 76.10
C PRO A 8 -32.29 -59.07 74.85
N ASP A 9 -32.59 -59.74 73.73
CA ASP A 9 -31.77 -59.66 72.52
C ASP A 9 -31.68 -58.23 71.97
N ASP A 10 -32.70 -57.40 72.18
CA ASP A 10 -32.72 -55.97 71.86
C ASP A 10 -31.56 -55.19 72.52
N ILE A 11 -31.16 -55.56 73.74
CA ILE A 11 -30.05 -54.93 74.46
C ILE A 11 -28.69 -55.34 73.87
N LYS A 12 -28.57 -56.57 73.32
CA LYS A 12 -27.34 -57.00 72.63
C LYS A 12 -27.21 -56.25 71.30
N THR A 13 -28.31 -56.07 70.57
CA THR A 13 -28.35 -55.30 69.32
C THR A 13 -27.97 -53.83 69.55
N LEU A 14 -28.51 -53.20 70.60
CA LEU A 14 -28.15 -51.83 71.00
C LEU A 14 -26.65 -51.66 71.29
N LYS A 15 -26.01 -52.63 71.95
CA LYS A 15 -24.55 -52.57 72.20
C LYS A 15 -23.72 -52.68 70.93
N SER A 16 -24.14 -53.51 69.98
CA SER A 16 -23.50 -53.62 68.66
C SER A 16 -23.63 -52.32 67.88
N ASP A 17 -24.83 -51.73 67.84
CA ASP A 17 -25.10 -50.51 67.09
C ASP A 17 -24.37 -49.30 67.68
N VAL A 18 -24.28 -49.20 69.01
CA VAL A 18 -23.49 -48.14 69.68
C VAL A 18 -21.99 -48.27 69.40
N SER A 19 -21.46 -49.49 69.35
CA SER A 19 -20.06 -49.72 68.96
C SER A 19 -19.80 -49.36 67.50
N LYS A 20 -20.76 -49.66 66.60
CA LYS A 20 -20.68 -49.31 65.18
C LYS A 20 -20.74 -47.79 64.99
N LEU A 21 -21.67 -47.12 65.68
CA LEU A 21 -21.78 -45.65 65.68
C LEU A 21 -20.53 -44.97 66.21
N LYS A 22 -19.84 -45.53 67.22
CA LYS A 22 -18.55 -44.98 67.69
C LYS A 22 -17.42 -45.11 66.65
N ASN A 23 -17.34 -46.25 65.96
CA ASN A 23 -16.38 -46.46 64.87
C ASN A 23 -16.68 -45.56 63.66
N ASP A 24 -17.95 -45.38 63.32
CA ASP A 24 -18.40 -44.50 62.26
C ASP A 24 -18.10 -43.04 62.64
N GLN A 25 -18.42 -42.61 63.86
CA GLN A 25 -18.13 -41.26 64.36
C GLN A 25 -16.62 -40.95 64.39
N GLY A 26 -15.78 -41.94 64.72
CA GLY A 26 -14.31 -41.84 64.61
C GLY A 26 -13.81 -41.73 63.16
N SER A 27 -14.50 -42.39 62.22
CA SER A 27 -14.21 -42.32 60.78
C SER A 27 -14.73 -41.04 60.11
N TYR A 28 -15.79 -40.43 60.64
CA TYR A 28 -16.31 -39.12 60.19
C TYR A 28 -15.50 -37.94 60.74
N ALA A 29 -14.90 -38.06 61.92
CA ALA A 29 -14.05 -37.00 62.50
C ALA A 29 -12.70 -36.82 61.77
N THR A 30 -12.30 -37.75 60.90
CA THR A 30 -11.06 -37.66 60.10
C THR A 30 -11.27 -37.17 58.66
N LYS A 31 -12.49 -36.73 58.31
CA LYS A 31 -12.76 -35.99 57.06
C LYS A 31 -13.06 -34.51 57.33
N LEU A 32 -12.18 -33.84 58.07
CA LEU A 32 -12.03 -32.38 58.05
C LEU A 32 -10.83 -32.02 57.17
N TYR A 33 -10.95 -32.35 55.89
CA TYR A 33 -10.27 -31.65 54.81
C TYR A 33 -11.28 -31.57 53.67
N VAL A 34 -12.06 -30.49 53.70
CA VAL A 34 -12.74 -29.98 52.51
C VAL A 34 -12.17 -28.60 52.29
N ASP A 35 -11.28 -28.61 51.31
CA ASP A 35 -10.84 -27.54 50.42
C ASP A 35 -11.68 -26.25 50.47
N SER A 36 -10.95 -25.15 50.39
CA SER A 36 -11.38 -23.77 50.30
C SER A 36 -12.65 -23.60 49.45
N LYS A 37 -13.80 -23.36 50.09
CA LYS A 37 -14.98 -22.84 49.40
C LYS A 37 -14.78 -21.34 49.13
N ASP A 38 -14.35 -21.01 47.91
CA ASP A 38 -14.68 -19.72 47.31
C ASP A 38 -16.07 -19.85 46.66
N GLU A 39 -17.11 -19.36 47.33
CA GLU A 39 -18.41 -19.07 46.69
C GLU A 39 -18.47 -17.57 46.39
N ILE A 40 -18.28 -17.16 45.12
CA ILE A 40 -18.87 -15.91 44.58
C ILE A 40 -19.25 -16.12 43.11
N VAL A 41 -20.57 -16.12 42.84
CA VAL A 41 -21.15 -15.74 41.54
C VAL A 41 -21.56 -14.27 41.67
N GLY A 42 -20.87 -13.39 40.95
CA GLY A 42 -21.10 -11.94 41.01
C GLY A 42 -19.76 -11.21 41.19
N ASP A 43 -19.19 -10.78 40.07
CA ASP A 43 -17.91 -10.09 39.92
C ASP A 43 -16.66 -10.98 40.10
N TRP A 44 -16.20 -11.54 38.98
CA TRP A 44 -14.97 -12.32 38.86
C TRP A 44 -13.74 -11.49 39.26
N SER A 45 -13.30 -11.67 40.51
CA SER A 45 -11.99 -11.27 41.01
C SER A 45 -11.36 -12.47 41.72
N ALA A 46 -10.43 -13.15 41.06
CA ALA A 46 -9.61 -14.20 41.68
C ALA A 46 -8.21 -13.65 41.98
N SER A 47 -8.01 -13.11 43.18
CA SER A 47 -6.67 -12.75 43.66
C SER A 47 -6.03 -13.98 44.30
N TRP A 48 -4.92 -14.47 43.73
CA TRP A 48 -4.15 -15.56 44.33
C TRP A 48 -2.97 -15.00 45.11
N TYR A 49 -2.96 -15.25 46.42
CA TYR A 49 -1.89 -14.84 47.31
C TYR A 49 -0.98 -16.03 47.61
N GLN A 50 0.27 -15.99 47.13
CA GLN A 50 1.30 -16.97 47.50
C GLN A 50 2.29 -16.32 48.44
N GLN A 51 2.37 -16.85 49.66
CA GLN A 51 3.13 -16.25 50.75
C GLN A 51 4.65 -16.40 50.58
N VAL A 52 5.09 -17.42 49.83
CA VAL A 52 6.50 -17.67 49.48
C VAL A 52 6.58 -17.97 47.98
N LEU A 53 7.31 -17.16 47.23
CA LEU A 53 7.59 -17.41 45.82
C LEU A 53 8.69 -18.48 45.69
N PRO A 54 8.61 -19.42 44.74
CA PRO A 54 9.72 -20.29 44.43
C PRO A 54 10.92 -19.45 43.97
N THR A 55 12.15 -19.90 44.27
CA THR A 55 13.37 -19.13 43.94
C THR A 55 13.75 -19.20 42.46
N SER A 56 13.08 -20.05 41.67
CA SER A 56 13.25 -20.20 40.23
C SER A 56 11.95 -20.70 39.57
N GLY A 57 11.80 -20.49 38.26
CA GLY A 57 10.68 -21.00 37.48
C GLY A 57 9.51 -20.02 37.26
N ALA A 58 8.39 -20.54 36.76
CA ALA A 58 7.20 -19.75 36.42
C ALA A 58 6.08 -19.94 37.44
N ILE A 59 5.43 -18.83 37.78
CA ILE A 59 4.13 -18.82 38.45
C ILE A 59 3.03 -18.55 37.43
N PHE A 60 1.88 -19.19 37.61
CA PHE A 60 0.69 -18.96 36.80
C PHE A 60 -0.42 -18.40 37.68
N GLY A 61 -1.19 -17.46 37.13
CA GLY A 61 -2.49 -17.11 37.72
C GLY A 61 -3.51 -18.23 37.48
N ARG A 62 -4.66 -18.14 38.15
CA ARG A 62 -5.81 -19.01 37.82
C ARG A 62 -6.22 -18.79 36.37
N LYS A 63 -6.59 -19.87 35.68
CA LYS A 63 -7.10 -19.83 34.30
C LYS A 63 -8.61 -19.61 34.32
N LEU A 64 -9.09 -18.62 33.59
CA LEU A 64 -10.51 -18.48 33.27
C LEU A 64 -10.75 -19.29 32.01
N ARG A 65 -11.41 -20.45 32.12
CA ARG A 65 -11.61 -21.38 31.01
C ARG A 65 -13.11 -21.61 30.79
N SER A 66 -13.60 -21.29 29.59
CA SER A 66 -14.90 -21.74 29.09
C SER A 66 -14.69 -22.99 28.25
N THR A 67 -15.52 -24.01 28.43
CA THR A 67 -15.37 -25.30 27.74
C THR A 67 -16.71 -25.76 27.20
N HIS A 68 -16.77 -26.01 25.90
CA HIS A 68 -17.85 -26.77 25.26
C HIS A 68 -17.55 -28.26 25.36
N ARG A 69 -18.58 -29.06 25.70
CA ARG A 69 -18.47 -30.51 25.79
C ARG A 69 -19.65 -31.17 25.09
N THR A 70 -19.37 -32.17 24.27
CA THR A 70 -20.37 -33.02 23.61
C THR A 70 -20.23 -34.45 24.14
N ALA A 71 -21.29 -35.02 24.70
CA ALA A 71 -21.31 -36.36 25.31
C ALA A 71 -20.20 -36.64 26.36
N GLY A 72 -19.80 -35.62 27.12
CA GLY A 72 -18.79 -35.71 28.19
C GLY A 72 -17.34 -35.49 27.74
N VAL A 73 -17.11 -35.44 26.43
CA VAL A 73 -15.79 -35.17 25.83
C VAL A 73 -15.64 -33.65 25.57
N GLU A 74 -14.45 -33.09 25.84
CA GLU A 74 -14.12 -31.68 25.58
C GLU A 74 -13.97 -31.42 24.08
N ASP A 75 -14.73 -30.45 23.58
CA ASP A 75 -14.89 -30.16 22.15
C ASP A 75 -14.15 -28.88 21.76
N ALA A 76 -14.39 -27.78 22.49
CA ALA A 76 -13.63 -26.54 22.35
C ALA A 76 -13.49 -25.86 23.71
N TYR A 77 -12.40 -25.12 23.94
CA TYR A 77 -12.26 -24.29 25.12
C TYR A 77 -11.60 -22.96 24.79
N CYS A 78 -12.03 -21.88 25.42
CA CYS A 78 -11.25 -20.64 25.43
C CYS A 78 -10.73 -20.40 26.84
N GLU A 79 -9.46 -20.05 26.97
CA GLU A 79 -8.85 -19.72 28.26
C GLU A 79 -8.09 -18.40 28.27
N LEU A 80 -8.24 -17.67 29.38
CA LEU A 80 -7.46 -16.49 29.71
C LEU A 80 -6.63 -16.78 30.96
N TYR A 81 -5.32 -16.59 30.88
CA TYR A 81 -4.44 -16.80 32.04
C TYR A 81 -3.24 -15.87 32.09
N LEU A 82 -2.73 -15.65 33.30
CA LEU A 82 -1.50 -14.93 33.57
C LEU A 82 -0.35 -15.91 33.85
N LYS A 83 0.87 -15.52 33.48
CA LYS A 83 2.10 -16.22 33.84
C LYS A 83 3.20 -15.21 34.12
N LYS A 84 4.05 -15.46 35.12
CA LYS A 84 5.23 -14.63 35.42
C LYS A 84 6.44 -15.50 35.74
N TRP A 85 7.60 -15.18 35.19
CA TRP A 85 8.87 -15.80 35.60
C TRP A 85 9.45 -15.06 36.81
N ILE A 86 10.01 -15.82 37.76
CA ILE A 86 10.52 -15.28 39.02
C ILE A 86 11.98 -14.82 38.92
N ASP A 87 12.74 -15.48 38.07
CA ASP A 87 14.19 -15.40 37.88
C ASP A 87 14.61 -14.34 36.84
N SER A 88 13.67 -13.60 36.23
CA SER A 88 13.96 -12.61 35.19
C SER A 88 13.06 -11.35 35.30
N PRO A 89 13.62 -10.13 35.40
CA PRO A 89 12.82 -8.90 35.43
C PRO A 89 12.03 -8.68 34.12
N GLY A 90 10.74 -8.33 34.23
CA GLY A 90 9.93 -7.96 33.06
C GLY A 90 9.23 -9.12 32.33
N ASN A 91 9.03 -10.26 32.99
CA ASN A 91 8.60 -11.50 32.31
C ASN A 91 7.18 -11.97 32.72
N ALA A 92 6.23 -11.03 32.76
CA ALA A 92 4.82 -11.33 32.96
C ALA A 92 4.06 -11.32 31.63
N MET A 93 3.19 -12.31 31.41
CA MET A 93 2.33 -12.44 30.25
C MET A 93 0.87 -12.71 30.65
N ALA A 94 -0.07 -12.17 29.88
CA ALA A 94 -1.46 -12.60 29.82
C ALA A 94 -1.72 -13.25 28.45
N ARG A 95 -2.40 -14.39 28.40
CA ARG A 95 -2.74 -15.09 27.15
C ARG A 95 -4.23 -15.29 27.01
N LEU A 96 -4.81 -14.92 25.86
CA LEU A 96 -6.10 -15.43 25.38
C LEU A 96 -5.85 -16.64 24.48
N ASN A 97 -6.55 -17.75 24.68
CA ASN A 97 -6.23 -19.03 24.04
C ASN A 97 -7.52 -19.78 23.68
N LEU A 98 -7.88 -19.83 22.41
CA LEU A 98 -8.96 -20.66 21.89
C LEU A 98 -8.41 -22.00 21.41
N ASN A 99 -8.90 -23.10 21.98
CA ASN A 99 -8.70 -24.45 21.51
C ASN A 99 -10.00 -24.98 20.90
N ASP A 100 -9.93 -25.56 19.71
CA ASP A 100 -11.05 -26.21 19.05
C ASP A 100 -10.59 -27.61 18.62
N ASN A 101 -11.10 -28.63 19.31
CA ASN A 101 -10.83 -30.06 19.14
C ASN A 101 -9.33 -30.41 18.99
N GLY A 102 -8.48 -29.81 19.83
CA GLY A 102 -7.02 -30.00 19.82
C GLY A 102 -6.21 -28.92 19.07
N THR A 103 -6.83 -28.03 18.31
CA THR A 103 -6.16 -26.92 17.57
C THR A 103 -6.16 -25.62 18.38
N ASN A 104 -5.02 -24.92 18.51
CA ASN A 104 -4.88 -23.78 19.42
C ASN A 104 -4.59 -22.44 18.72
N ILE A 105 -5.31 -21.37 19.07
CA ILE A 105 -5.15 -19.99 18.60
C ILE A 105 -4.99 -19.09 19.83
N CYS A 106 -3.86 -18.36 19.95
CA CYS A 106 -3.61 -17.56 21.15
C CYS A 106 -3.04 -16.17 20.89
N TRP A 107 -3.38 -15.21 21.76
CA TRP A 107 -2.93 -13.82 21.76
C TRP A 107 -2.25 -13.50 23.10
N ASP A 108 -0.98 -13.09 23.03
CA ASP A 108 -0.13 -12.84 24.19
C ASP A 108 0.09 -11.34 24.44
N PHE A 109 -0.04 -10.92 25.70
CA PHE A 109 0.24 -9.56 26.17
C PHE A 109 1.36 -9.64 27.21
N THR A 110 2.54 -9.10 26.89
CA THR A 110 3.72 -9.21 27.76
C THR A 110 4.28 -7.86 28.14
N ASN A 111 4.84 -7.74 29.34
CA ASN A 111 5.46 -6.49 29.81
C ASN A 111 6.96 -6.38 29.50
N LEU A 112 7.53 -7.37 28.81
CA LEU A 112 8.91 -7.32 28.34
C LEU A 112 9.06 -6.44 27.09
N TYR A 113 8.02 -6.37 26.24
CA TYR A 113 8.09 -5.76 24.90
C TYR A 113 6.87 -4.93 24.49
N GLY A 114 5.95 -4.59 25.41
CA GLY A 114 4.61 -4.11 25.04
C GLY A 114 3.79 -5.22 24.36
N GLY A 115 2.48 -5.04 24.17
CA GLY A 115 1.68 -6.03 23.45
C GLY A 115 2.07 -6.10 21.97
N THR A 116 3.03 -6.97 21.64
CA THR A 116 3.65 -7.08 20.30
C THR A 116 3.62 -8.52 19.80
N MET A 117 3.18 -8.75 18.56
CA MET A 117 3.43 -10.01 17.83
C MET A 117 4.78 -9.91 17.13
N ILE A 118 5.84 -10.46 17.74
CA ILE A 118 7.21 -10.43 17.22
C ILE A 118 7.54 -11.81 16.61
N PHE A 119 8.09 -11.84 15.39
CA PHE A 119 8.71 -13.05 14.82
C PHE A 119 10.24 -12.93 14.95
N PRO A 120 10.86 -13.34 16.08
CA PRO A 120 12.30 -13.19 16.25
C PRO A 120 13.08 -14.19 15.38
N GLY A 121 13.84 -13.67 14.40
CA GLY A 121 14.72 -14.42 13.48
C GLY A 121 14.95 -13.65 12.17
N ASP A 122 15.90 -14.08 11.33
CA ASP A 122 16.18 -13.47 10.00
C ASP A 122 15.00 -13.60 9.01
N SER A 123 13.90 -14.24 9.43
CA SER A 123 12.65 -14.42 8.69
C SER A 123 11.49 -14.80 9.61
N GLY A 124 10.29 -14.31 9.30
CA GLY A 124 9.03 -14.70 9.91
C GLY A 124 7.86 -14.26 9.02
N TYR A 125 6.79 -15.07 8.95
CA TYR A 125 5.59 -14.70 8.19
C TYR A 125 4.32 -15.11 8.94
N LEU A 126 3.35 -14.19 8.99
CA LEU A 126 1.99 -14.48 9.43
C LEU A 126 1.22 -15.06 8.22
N LYS A 127 1.08 -16.38 8.16
CA LYS A 127 0.33 -17.04 7.07
C LYS A 127 -1.16 -16.90 7.32
N MET A 128 -1.75 -15.88 6.71
CA MET A 128 -3.18 -15.74 6.59
C MET A 128 -3.59 -16.34 5.24
N GLY A 129 -4.69 -17.08 5.14
CA GLY A 129 -5.16 -17.71 3.89
C GLY A 129 -5.69 -16.67 2.89
N ASN A 130 -6.91 -16.84 2.38
CA ASN A 130 -7.64 -15.75 1.72
C ASN A 130 -8.16 -14.77 2.78
N CYS A 131 -7.27 -14.07 3.47
CA CYS A 131 -7.66 -13.10 4.49
C CYS A 131 -7.78 -11.71 3.88
N LEU A 132 -8.99 -11.19 3.86
CA LEU A 132 -9.25 -9.76 3.73
C LEU A 132 -8.87 -9.09 5.06
N MET A 133 -7.77 -8.33 5.09
CA MET A 133 -7.48 -7.41 6.19
C MET A 133 -8.41 -6.19 6.04
N SER A 134 -9.61 -6.29 6.62
CA SER A 134 -10.58 -5.19 6.69
C SER A 134 -10.50 -4.53 8.06
N TYR A 135 -10.08 -3.28 8.09
CA TYR A 135 -10.13 -2.42 9.27
C TYR A 135 -11.35 -1.52 9.13
N SER A 136 -12.36 -1.67 9.99
CA SER A 136 -13.61 -0.92 9.86
C SER A 136 -13.86 0.02 11.04
N LYS A 137 -13.69 1.31 10.79
CA LYS A 137 -14.71 2.32 11.14
C LYS A 137 -14.87 3.24 9.93
N ARG A 138 -16.07 3.30 9.36
CA ARG A 138 -16.40 4.23 8.26
C ARG A 138 -16.14 5.66 8.80
N GLY A 139 -15.13 6.35 8.27
CA GLY A 139 -14.72 7.69 8.73
C GLY A 139 -13.51 7.76 9.69
N SER A 140 -12.70 6.70 9.84
CA SER A 140 -11.40 6.78 10.51
C SER A 140 -10.34 5.97 9.77
N ASN A 141 -9.10 6.45 9.74
CA ASN A 141 -8.03 5.82 8.97
C ASN A 141 -7.68 4.45 9.54
N ALA A 142 -7.92 3.42 8.73
CA ALA A 142 -7.37 2.09 8.85
C ALA A 142 -5.93 2.09 8.32
N LEU A 143 -4.94 2.17 9.20
CA LEU A 143 -3.54 2.29 8.78
C LEU A 143 -2.79 0.98 9.03
N ILE A 144 -2.22 0.42 7.97
CA ILE A 144 -1.02 -0.41 8.08
C ILE A 144 0.15 0.57 8.03
N LYS A 145 0.76 0.83 9.18
CA LYS A 145 1.82 1.84 9.33
C LYS A 145 3.19 1.16 9.37
N PHE A 146 4.15 1.75 8.67
CA PHE A 146 5.58 1.39 8.68
C PHE A 146 6.35 2.57 9.27
N ASP A 147 7.20 2.32 10.27
CA ASP A 147 8.06 3.33 10.87
C ASP A 147 9.54 3.08 10.52
N TYR A 148 10.29 4.16 10.30
CA TYR A 148 11.74 4.18 10.12
C TYR A 148 12.34 3.31 9.00
N THR A 149 12.50 2.00 9.21
CA THR A 149 13.04 1.01 8.24
C THR A 149 12.09 -0.18 8.05
N ASP A 150 10.86 -0.05 8.53
CA ASP A 150 9.86 -1.10 8.41
C ASP A 150 9.50 -1.35 6.94
N THR A 151 9.24 -2.61 6.63
CA THR A 151 8.87 -3.04 5.29
C THR A 151 7.64 -3.92 5.31
N LEU A 152 6.81 -3.79 4.28
CA LEU A 152 5.88 -4.83 3.87
C LEU A 152 6.42 -5.51 2.62
N GLN A 153 6.65 -6.82 2.72
CA GLN A 153 7.05 -7.65 1.60
C GLN A 153 5.95 -8.64 1.24
N ILE A 154 5.53 -8.63 -0.02
CA ILE A 154 4.66 -9.63 -0.60
C ILE A 154 5.52 -10.54 -1.49
N LYS A 155 5.54 -11.84 -1.20
CA LYS A 155 6.35 -12.82 -1.91
C LYS A 155 5.50 -13.98 -2.38
N TYR A 156 5.71 -14.38 -3.63
CA TYR A 156 5.27 -15.68 -4.10
C TYR A 156 6.27 -16.75 -3.62
N ALA A 157 5.82 -17.70 -2.81
CA ALA A 157 6.70 -18.61 -2.05
C ALA A 157 7.72 -19.38 -2.90
N ASN A 158 7.40 -19.67 -4.16
CA ASN A 158 8.24 -20.47 -5.07
C ASN A 158 9.01 -19.64 -6.11
N HIS A 159 9.13 -18.32 -5.92
CA HIS A 159 9.91 -17.45 -6.81
C HIS A 159 10.79 -16.50 -6.00
N GLY A 160 11.94 -16.11 -6.55
CA GLY A 160 12.90 -15.21 -5.88
C GLY A 160 12.44 -13.75 -5.77
N SER A 161 11.38 -13.37 -6.49
CA SER A 161 10.89 -11.99 -6.56
C SER A 161 10.05 -11.62 -5.34
N THR A 162 10.29 -10.41 -4.82
CA THR A 162 9.45 -9.77 -3.80
C THR A 162 8.89 -8.46 -4.35
N MET A 163 7.68 -8.11 -3.93
CA MET A 163 7.18 -6.73 -3.99
C MET A 163 7.36 -6.13 -2.60
N THR A 164 8.19 -5.10 -2.48
CA THR A 164 8.53 -4.48 -1.20
C THR A 164 8.06 -3.03 -1.17
N LEU A 165 7.28 -2.68 -0.14
CA LEU A 165 7.03 -1.29 0.26
C LEU A 165 7.87 -1.01 1.50
N ASN A 166 8.68 0.05 1.48
CA ASN A 166 9.66 0.38 2.50
C ASN A 166 9.61 1.88 2.80
N THR A 167 9.67 2.26 4.07
CA THR A 167 10.01 3.63 4.46
C THR A 167 11.46 3.67 4.90
N GLN A 168 12.21 4.65 4.44
CA GLN A 168 13.55 4.93 4.93
C GLN A 168 13.43 6.28 5.63
N GLY A 169 13.58 6.31 6.96
CA GLY A 169 13.33 7.48 7.81
C GLY A 169 14.22 8.71 7.55
N THR A 170 14.86 8.78 6.39
CA THR A 170 15.62 9.90 5.85
C THR A 170 14.79 10.81 4.95
N ALA A 171 13.55 10.43 4.59
CA ALA A 171 12.64 11.29 3.84
C ALA A 171 12.26 12.53 4.69
N TYR A 172 12.39 13.73 4.11
CA TYR A 172 12.07 15.00 4.78
C TYR A 172 10.55 15.26 4.89
N ALA A 173 9.77 14.72 3.94
CA ALA A 173 8.32 14.81 3.90
C ALA A 173 7.73 13.44 3.56
N GLY A 174 6.49 13.19 4.01
CA GLY A 174 5.77 11.98 3.65
C GLY A 174 5.38 11.97 2.17
N VAL A 175 5.17 10.76 1.64
CA VAL A 175 4.70 10.53 0.28
C VAL A 175 3.44 9.67 0.36
N THR A 176 2.41 10.06 -0.38
CA THR A 176 1.16 9.30 -0.45
C THR A 176 0.90 8.88 -1.89
N ALA A 177 0.67 7.57 -2.10
CA ALA A 177 0.12 7.04 -3.34
C ALA A 177 -1.39 6.83 -3.18
N GLN A 178 -2.20 7.45 -4.04
CA GLN A 178 -3.66 7.46 -3.94
C GLN A 178 -4.30 6.98 -5.23
N LEU A 179 -5.37 6.20 -5.10
CA LEU A 179 -6.26 5.83 -6.21
C LEU A 179 -7.59 6.53 -5.99
N TRP A 180 -7.96 7.42 -6.90
CA TRP A 180 -9.18 8.21 -6.83
C TRP A 180 -9.78 8.42 -8.22
N GLY A 181 -11.01 8.93 -8.28
CA GLY A 181 -11.68 9.19 -9.56
C GLY A 181 -13.16 9.55 -9.43
N ASN A 182 -13.74 10.02 -10.52
CA ASN A 182 -15.16 10.34 -10.68
C ASN A 182 -15.61 10.08 -12.14
N SER A 183 -16.86 10.40 -12.49
CA SER A 183 -17.38 10.15 -13.86
C SER A 183 -16.60 10.85 -14.97
N SER A 184 -15.99 12.01 -14.69
CA SER A 184 -15.20 12.79 -15.65
C SER A 184 -13.74 12.35 -15.69
N ARG A 185 -13.23 11.73 -14.61
CA ARG A 185 -11.87 11.20 -14.48
C ARG A 185 -11.92 9.83 -13.82
N PRO A 186 -12.17 8.76 -14.59
CA PRO A 186 -12.62 7.49 -14.04
C PRO A 186 -11.57 6.78 -13.18
N VAL A 187 -10.28 6.93 -13.50
CA VAL A 187 -9.18 6.33 -12.74
C VAL A 187 -8.00 7.28 -12.73
N VAL A 188 -7.59 7.72 -11.55
CA VAL A 188 -6.36 8.49 -11.32
C VAL A 188 -5.52 7.78 -10.26
N TYR A 189 -4.30 7.43 -10.63
CA TYR A 189 -3.27 6.99 -9.69
C TYR A 189 -2.27 8.13 -9.51
N GLU A 190 -2.21 8.67 -8.31
CA GLU A 190 -1.42 9.85 -7.97
C GLU A 190 -0.39 9.55 -6.90
N VAL A 191 0.81 10.13 -7.04
CA VAL A 191 1.83 10.14 -6.00
C VAL A 191 2.12 11.59 -5.62
N GLY A 192 1.76 11.96 -4.39
CA GLY A 192 1.94 13.31 -3.84
C GLY A 192 2.88 13.35 -2.62
N VAL A 193 3.29 14.56 -2.26
CA VAL A 193 4.20 14.83 -1.14
C VAL A 193 3.48 15.68 -0.10
N ASP A 194 3.65 15.36 1.19
CA ASP A 194 3.05 16.12 2.28
C ASP A 194 3.45 17.60 2.22
N GLY A 195 2.45 18.49 2.29
CA GLY A 195 2.66 19.94 2.19
C GLY A 195 2.99 20.46 0.79
N GLY A 196 3.02 19.57 -0.22
CA GLY A 196 3.17 19.90 -1.64
C GLY A 196 2.00 19.38 -2.48
N ALA A 197 2.11 19.54 -3.80
CA ALA A 197 1.19 18.95 -4.77
C ALA A 197 1.62 17.51 -5.12
N TYR A 198 1.19 17.02 -6.28
CA TYR A 198 1.63 15.73 -6.83
C TYR A 198 3.07 15.80 -7.38
N MET A 199 3.80 14.69 -7.32
CA MET A 199 5.03 14.46 -8.10
C MET A 199 4.67 14.01 -9.51
N PHE A 200 3.79 13.02 -9.61
CA PHE A 200 3.21 12.57 -10.87
C PHE A 200 1.84 11.93 -10.63
N TYR A 201 1.02 11.91 -11.66
CA TYR A 201 -0.15 11.05 -11.70
C TYR A 201 -0.30 10.42 -13.09
N ALA A 202 -0.83 9.20 -13.11
CA ALA A 202 -1.31 8.56 -14.32
C ALA A 202 -2.84 8.48 -14.26
N GLN A 203 -3.50 8.74 -15.38
CA GLN A 203 -4.94 8.65 -15.46
C GLN A 203 -5.40 7.88 -16.69
N LYS A 204 -6.53 7.19 -16.53
CA LYS A 204 -7.35 6.72 -17.64
C LYS A 204 -8.46 7.75 -17.86
N THR A 205 -8.60 8.25 -19.08
CA THR A 205 -9.63 9.21 -19.44
C THR A 205 -10.97 8.52 -19.73
N THR A 206 -12.04 9.30 -19.87
CA THR A 206 -13.36 8.81 -20.32
C THR A 206 -13.33 8.24 -21.74
N SER A 207 -12.38 8.67 -22.57
CA SER A 207 -12.16 8.19 -23.94
C SER A 207 -11.33 6.90 -24.01
N ASN A 208 -11.06 6.24 -22.87
CA ASN A 208 -10.17 5.06 -22.78
C ASN A 208 -8.72 5.33 -23.23
N THR A 209 -8.27 6.58 -23.19
CA THR A 209 -6.86 6.93 -23.36
C THR A 209 -6.15 7.01 -22.02
N TYR A 210 -4.81 7.01 -22.05
CA TYR A 210 -3.97 7.06 -20.86
C TYR A 210 -3.02 8.25 -20.94
N GLU A 211 -2.84 8.92 -19.82
CA GLU A 211 -1.97 10.09 -19.71
C GLU A 211 -1.10 9.96 -18.46
N LEU A 212 0.15 10.41 -18.57
CA LEU A 212 1.06 10.58 -17.46
C LEU A 212 1.41 12.07 -17.36
N THR A 213 1.16 12.66 -16.20
CA THR A 213 1.54 14.05 -15.91
C THR A 213 2.60 14.03 -14.81
N VAL A 214 3.70 14.74 -15.05
CA VAL A 214 4.80 14.92 -14.10
C VAL A 214 4.86 16.39 -13.72
N ASN A 215 4.90 16.66 -12.42
CA ASN A 215 5.07 18.00 -11.90
C ASN A 215 6.56 18.36 -11.86
N GLY A 216 7.08 18.85 -13.00
CA GLY A 216 8.47 19.27 -13.14
C GLY A 216 9.18 18.62 -14.34
N ALA A 217 10.51 18.71 -14.34
CA ALA A 217 11.33 18.20 -15.42
C ALA A 217 11.42 16.66 -15.41
N CYS A 218 11.27 16.04 -16.57
CA CYS A 218 11.49 14.61 -16.76
C CYS A 218 12.81 14.37 -17.50
N ASN A 219 13.73 13.64 -16.87
CA ASN A 219 15.01 13.25 -17.49
C ASN A 219 14.95 11.78 -17.88
N ALA A 220 15.21 11.49 -19.16
CA ALA A 220 15.24 10.13 -19.69
C ALA A 220 16.45 9.95 -20.59
N SER A 221 16.95 8.71 -20.70
CA SER A 221 17.97 8.36 -21.70
C SER A 221 17.44 8.44 -23.13
N ALA A 222 16.15 8.14 -23.34
CA ALA A 222 15.46 8.30 -24.61
C ALA A 222 13.93 8.33 -24.44
N PHE A 223 13.24 9.08 -25.31
CA PHE A 223 11.81 8.98 -25.56
C PHE A 223 11.59 8.47 -26.99
N ASN A 224 11.33 7.17 -27.15
CA ASN A 224 11.15 6.55 -28.46
C ASN A 224 9.67 6.55 -28.85
N GLN A 225 9.34 7.09 -30.02
CA GLN A 225 7.98 7.08 -30.56
C GLN A 225 7.83 5.98 -31.62
N GLY A 226 6.83 5.11 -31.46
CA GLY A 226 6.48 4.12 -32.48
C GLY A 226 6.12 4.80 -33.79
N SER A 227 6.87 4.53 -34.86
CA SER A 227 6.77 5.27 -36.13
C SER A 227 6.75 4.38 -37.37
N ASP A 228 6.56 3.07 -37.17
CA ASP A 228 6.44 2.08 -38.24
C ASP A 228 5.29 2.46 -39.20
N ARG A 229 5.49 2.20 -40.50
CA ARG A 229 4.49 2.46 -41.54
C ARG A 229 3.22 1.66 -41.31
N ASP A 230 3.33 0.44 -40.80
CA ASP A 230 2.19 -0.45 -40.57
C ASP A 230 1.30 0.02 -39.41
N LEU A 231 1.80 0.94 -38.58
CA LEU A 231 1.06 1.58 -37.48
C LEU A 231 0.40 2.91 -37.90
N LYS A 232 0.49 3.30 -39.17
CA LYS A 232 0.03 4.59 -39.69
C LYS A 232 -1.00 4.41 -40.80
N ASP A 233 -1.99 5.29 -40.81
CA ASP A 233 -3.00 5.38 -41.87
C ASP A 233 -3.12 6.84 -42.35
N ASN A 234 -3.72 7.07 -43.51
CA ASN A 234 -3.94 8.39 -44.12
C ASN A 234 -2.65 9.23 -44.25
N ILE A 235 -1.54 8.58 -44.62
CA ILE A 235 -0.23 9.23 -44.73
C ILE A 235 -0.24 10.24 -45.87
N GLN A 236 -0.04 11.52 -45.53
CA GLN A 236 0.14 12.63 -46.48
C GLN A 236 1.50 13.28 -46.25
N VAL A 237 2.13 13.74 -47.33
CA VAL A 237 3.31 14.61 -47.24
C VAL A 237 2.86 15.97 -46.74
N ILE A 238 3.62 16.60 -45.83
CA ILE A 238 3.36 17.99 -45.42
C ILE A 238 3.58 18.86 -46.65
N ASP A 239 2.58 19.62 -47.07
CA ASP A 239 2.66 20.49 -48.24
C ASP A 239 2.89 21.95 -47.84
N ASN A 240 3.43 22.76 -48.75
CA ASN A 240 3.66 24.19 -48.54
C ASN A 240 4.43 24.46 -47.22
N ALA A 241 5.38 23.59 -46.88
CA ALA A 241 6.10 23.61 -45.61
C ALA A 241 6.82 24.95 -45.38
N ILE A 242 7.39 25.55 -46.44
CA ILE A 242 8.01 26.89 -46.37
C ILE A 242 7.00 27.95 -45.91
N ASP A 243 5.75 27.89 -46.38
CA ASP A 243 4.74 28.87 -45.98
C ASP A 243 4.13 28.55 -44.61
N ARG A 244 4.04 27.27 -44.26
CA ARG A 244 3.62 26.83 -42.91
C ARG A 244 4.60 27.27 -41.84
N ILE A 245 5.92 27.05 -42.01
CA ILE A 245 6.92 27.42 -41.00
C ILE A 245 6.98 28.93 -40.76
N ARG A 246 6.63 29.75 -41.77
CA ARG A 246 6.56 31.22 -41.64
C ARG A 246 5.43 31.72 -40.74
N LYS A 247 4.47 30.88 -40.39
CA LYS A 247 3.38 31.22 -39.46
C LYS A 247 3.79 31.12 -37.99
N MET A 248 4.97 30.56 -37.71
CA MET A 248 5.46 30.38 -36.35
C MET A 248 6.90 30.88 -36.20
N ASN A 249 7.25 31.35 -35.01
CA ASN A 249 8.61 31.81 -34.72
C ASN A 249 9.25 31.07 -33.54
N GLY A 250 10.58 31.14 -33.48
CA GLY A 250 11.34 30.78 -32.29
C GLY A 250 11.43 31.95 -31.33
N TYR A 251 11.14 31.70 -30.06
CA TYR A 251 11.16 32.70 -29.00
C TYR A 251 12.10 32.29 -27.88
N THR A 252 12.73 33.27 -27.24
CA THR A 252 13.15 33.15 -25.85
C THR A 252 12.09 33.79 -24.96
N TYR A 253 11.84 33.21 -23.79
CA TYR A 253 10.83 33.71 -22.87
C TYR A 253 11.17 33.33 -21.43
N THR A 254 10.61 34.07 -20.49
CA THR A 254 10.65 33.71 -19.06
C THR A 254 9.38 32.95 -18.70
N LEU A 255 9.51 31.73 -18.18
CA LEU A 255 8.34 30.95 -17.79
C LEU A 255 7.74 31.56 -16.51
N LYS A 256 6.45 31.92 -16.56
CA LYS A 256 5.76 32.58 -15.44
C LYS A 256 5.81 31.79 -14.14
N GLU A 257 5.84 30.47 -14.24
CA GLU A 257 5.74 29.56 -13.09
C GLU A 257 7.00 29.56 -12.21
N ASN A 258 8.19 29.57 -12.81
CA ASN A 258 9.45 29.49 -12.06
C ASN A 258 10.37 30.70 -12.29
N GLY A 259 10.01 31.64 -13.17
CA GLY A 259 10.80 32.83 -13.47
C GLY A 259 12.10 32.57 -14.21
N MET A 260 12.33 31.36 -14.73
CA MET A 260 13.56 30.99 -15.42
C MET A 260 13.48 31.27 -16.94
N PRO A 261 14.62 31.55 -17.61
CA PRO A 261 14.66 31.73 -19.06
C PRO A 261 14.57 30.39 -19.81
N TYR A 262 13.79 30.37 -20.88
CA TYR A 262 13.58 29.24 -21.78
C TYR A 262 13.62 29.70 -23.25
N ALA A 263 13.67 28.73 -24.15
CA ALA A 263 13.48 28.94 -25.58
C ALA A 263 12.52 27.89 -26.16
N GLY A 264 11.75 28.27 -27.17
CA GLY A 264 10.77 27.38 -27.78
C GLY A 264 9.86 28.11 -28.78
N VAL A 265 8.67 27.55 -29.00
CA VAL A 265 7.65 28.09 -29.91
C VAL A 265 6.35 28.36 -29.13
N ILE A 266 5.47 29.19 -29.69
CA ILE A 266 4.15 29.46 -29.11
C ILE A 266 3.14 28.47 -29.71
N ALA A 267 2.42 27.74 -28.85
CA ALA A 267 1.52 26.66 -29.28
C ALA A 267 0.39 27.15 -30.22
N GLN A 268 -0.09 28.37 -30.05
CA GLN A 268 -1.11 28.97 -30.92
C GLN A 268 -0.59 29.20 -32.35
N GLU A 269 0.66 29.63 -32.51
CA GLU A 269 1.28 29.77 -33.83
C GLU A 269 1.56 28.38 -34.44
N THR A 270 2.02 27.43 -33.63
CA THR A 270 2.18 26.03 -34.05
C THR A 270 0.84 25.46 -34.54
N LEU A 271 -0.29 25.80 -33.92
CA LEU A 271 -1.62 25.34 -34.33
C LEU A 271 -1.98 25.84 -35.75
N GLU A 272 -1.53 27.03 -36.14
CA GLU A 272 -1.73 27.56 -37.50
C GLU A 272 -0.76 26.97 -38.54
N ALA A 273 0.44 26.57 -38.10
CA ALA A 273 1.50 26.03 -38.94
C ALA A 273 1.38 24.52 -39.18
N ILE A 274 1.28 23.75 -38.09
CA ILE A 274 1.22 22.28 -38.04
C ILE A 274 0.30 21.85 -36.89
N PRO A 275 -1.03 21.90 -37.07
CA PRO A 275 -1.99 21.60 -36.01
C PRO A 275 -1.83 20.20 -35.42
N GLU A 276 -1.33 19.24 -36.20
CA GLU A 276 -1.07 17.86 -35.79
C GLU A 276 -0.02 17.74 -34.68
N ALA A 277 0.81 18.76 -34.48
CA ALA A 277 1.82 18.82 -33.43
C ALA A 277 1.32 19.50 -32.14
N VAL A 278 0.04 19.90 -32.06
CA VAL A 278 -0.52 20.61 -30.90
C VAL A 278 -1.41 19.68 -30.10
N GLY A 279 -1.06 19.50 -28.83
CA GLY A 279 -1.86 18.81 -27.83
C GLY A 279 -2.52 19.78 -26.85
N SER A 280 -3.06 19.23 -25.77
CA SER A 280 -3.55 20.04 -24.65
C SER A 280 -3.28 19.38 -23.32
N MET A 281 -3.11 20.20 -22.29
CA MET A 281 -3.03 19.78 -20.89
C MET A 281 -4.03 20.56 -20.04
N MET A 282 -4.38 20.01 -18.89
CA MET A 282 -5.21 20.68 -17.88
C MET A 282 -4.31 21.27 -16.80
N LYS A 283 -4.56 22.53 -16.40
CA LYS A 283 -3.92 23.16 -15.24
C LYS A 283 -5.00 23.56 -14.25
N TYR A 284 -4.80 23.22 -12.98
CA TYR A 284 -5.74 23.51 -11.92
C TYR A 284 -5.32 24.76 -11.14
N PRO A 285 -6.27 25.59 -10.65
CA PRO A 285 -5.96 26.85 -9.98
C PRO A 285 -5.08 26.70 -8.73
N ASP A 286 -5.24 25.58 -8.01
CA ASP A 286 -4.48 25.22 -6.82
C ASP A 286 -3.07 24.67 -7.14
N GLY A 287 -2.75 24.47 -8.43
CA GLY A 287 -1.52 23.81 -8.89
C GLY A 287 -1.51 22.30 -8.63
N GLY A 288 -2.61 21.75 -8.11
CA GLY A 288 -2.80 20.34 -7.82
C GLY A 288 -3.22 19.55 -9.04
N SER A 289 -3.65 18.32 -8.78
CA SER A 289 -4.09 17.38 -9.81
C SER A 289 -5.58 17.49 -10.11
N GLY A 290 -6.33 18.42 -9.51
CA GLY A 290 -7.79 18.50 -9.64
C GLY A 290 -8.53 17.47 -8.78
N LEU A 291 -7.97 17.15 -7.61
CA LEU A 291 -8.63 16.40 -6.56
C LEU A 291 -10.00 17.05 -6.24
N ASP A 292 -10.98 16.25 -5.81
CA ASP A 292 -12.34 16.70 -5.45
C ASP A 292 -13.18 17.35 -6.57
N GLY A 293 -12.77 17.20 -7.83
CA GLY A 293 -13.58 17.62 -8.98
C GLY A 293 -13.48 19.10 -9.31
N GLU A 294 -12.37 19.75 -8.94
CA GLU A 294 -12.08 21.11 -9.37
C GLU A 294 -12.11 21.26 -10.89
N GLU A 295 -12.63 22.40 -11.36
CA GLU A 295 -12.55 22.77 -12.77
C GLU A 295 -11.13 23.26 -13.09
N GLY A 296 -10.46 22.54 -13.99
CA GLY A 296 -9.18 22.98 -14.54
C GLY A 296 -9.37 23.82 -15.80
N GLU A 297 -8.34 24.59 -16.13
CA GLU A 297 -8.24 25.35 -17.37
C GLU A 297 -7.38 24.58 -18.39
N ARG A 298 -7.81 24.56 -19.65
CA ARG A 298 -7.09 23.88 -20.73
C ARG A 298 -6.02 24.80 -21.33
N TYR A 299 -4.80 24.30 -21.42
CA TYR A 299 -3.66 24.93 -22.09
C TYR A 299 -3.19 24.08 -23.26
N TYR A 300 -2.69 24.70 -24.33
CA TYR A 300 -2.10 23.98 -25.45
C TYR A 300 -0.67 23.53 -25.13
N THR A 301 -0.30 22.38 -25.67
CA THR A 301 1.06 21.82 -25.61
C THR A 301 1.59 21.60 -27.02
N VAL A 302 2.91 21.49 -27.18
CA VAL A 302 3.56 21.23 -28.47
C VAL A 302 4.35 19.94 -28.41
N ASP A 303 4.09 19.02 -29.33
CA ASP A 303 4.99 17.92 -29.66
C ASP A 303 6.08 18.41 -30.61
N TYR A 304 7.26 18.68 -30.05
CA TYR A 304 8.42 19.12 -30.82
C TYR A 304 8.91 18.06 -31.84
N SER A 305 8.51 16.79 -31.68
CA SER A 305 8.82 15.75 -32.67
C SER A 305 7.97 15.93 -33.94
N GLY A 306 6.70 16.29 -33.79
CA GLY A 306 5.85 16.71 -34.91
C GLY A 306 6.41 17.94 -35.64
N VAL A 307 6.91 18.94 -34.90
CA VAL A 307 7.59 20.12 -35.49
C VAL A 307 8.82 19.72 -36.30
N THR A 308 9.57 18.71 -35.86
CA THR A 308 10.72 18.18 -36.61
C THR A 308 10.30 17.65 -37.99
N GLY A 309 9.13 17.03 -38.10
CA GLY A 309 8.55 16.59 -39.38
C GLY A 309 8.34 17.76 -40.36
N LEU A 310 7.82 18.89 -39.88
CA LEU A 310 7.70 20.12 -40.68
C LEU A 310 9.07 20.62 -41.15
N LEU A 311 10.07 20.65 -40.25
CA LEU A 311 11.42 21.12 -40.58
C LEU A 311 12.10 20.25 -41.65
N VAL A 312 11.88 18.92 -41.63
CA VAL A 312 12.37 18.02 -42.69
C VAL A 312 11.80 18.44 -44.04
N GLN A 313 10.50 18.74 -44.11
CA GLN A 313 9.88 19.14 -45.36
C GLN A 313 10.28 20.55 -45.80
N VAL A 314 10.48 21.49 -44.87
CA VAL A 314 11.05 22.82 -45.16
C VAL A 314 12.41 22.68 -45.83
N ALA A 315 13.27 21.79 -45.31
CA ALA A 315 14.59 21.53 -45.90
C ALA A 315 14.47 20.99 -47.33
N ARG A 316 13.57 20.04 -47.58
CA ARG A 316 13.32 19.48 -48.91
C ARG A 316 12.81 20.52 -49.91
N GLU A 317 11.75 21.26 -49.55
CA GLU A 317 11.21 22.30 -50.43
C GLU A 317 12.21 23.42 -50.69
N SER A 318 13.07 23.72 -49.70
CA SER A 318 14.15 24.70 -49.87
C SER A 318 15.21 24.20 -50.85
N ASP A 319 15.60 22.92 -50.76
CA ASP A 319 16.56 22.27 -51.65
C ASP A 319 16.03 22.21 -53.10
N ASP A 320 14.76 21.85 -53.29
CA ASP A 320 14.08 21.86 -54.59
C ASP A 320 14.12 23.26 -55.21
N ARG A 321 13.83 24.30 -54.41
CA ARG A 321 13.86 25.69 -54.87
C ARG A 321 15.27 26.19 -55.18
N ILE A 322 16.27 25.78 -54.39
CA ILE A 322 17.68 26.10 -54.65
C ILE A 322 18.11 25.47 -55.97
N THR A 323 17.82 24.19 -56.18
CA THR A 323 18.14 23.46 -57.42
C THR A 323 17.52 24.16 -58.64
N ALA A 324 16.24 24.51 -58.57
CA ALA A 324 15.57 25.24 -59.65
C ALA A 324 16.22 26.60 -59.96
N LEU A 325 16.60 27.35 -58.92
CA LEU A 325 17.29 28.64 -59.08
C LEU A 325 18.71 28.48 -59.63
N GLU A 326 19.42 27.41 -59.29
CA GLU A 326 20.75 27.12 -59.83
C GLU A 326 20.68 26.76 -61.33
N GLU A 327 19.69 25.97 -61.73
CA GLU A 327 19.42 25.64 -63.13
C GLU A 327 19.06 26.88 -63.94
N GLU A 328 18.16 27.74 -63.43
CA GLU A 328 17.80 29.00 -64.07
C GLU A 328 19.04 29.92 -64.22
N ASN A 329 19.86 30.04 -63.17
CA ASN A 329 21.08 30.83 -63.22
C ASN A 329 22.09 30.28 -64.24
N ALA A 330 22.22 28.95 -64.35
CA ALA A 330 23.09 28.32 -65.34
C ALA A 330 22.63 28.65 -66.77
N GLU A 331 21.33 28.55 -67.04
CA GLU A 331 20.75 28.89 -68.34
C GLU A 331 20.93 30.38 -68.67
N LEU A 332 20.65 31.27 -67.70
CA LEU A 332 20.82 32.71 -67.87
C LEU A 332 22.29 33.07 -68.17
N ARG A 333 23.25 32.45 -67.49
CA ARG A 333 24.69 32.64 -67.77
C ARG A 333 25.07 32.16 -69.16
N GLN A 334 24.53 31.02 -69.61
CA GLN A 334 24.78 30.52 -70.96
C GLN A 334 24.22 31.47 -72.03
N ARG A 335 22.99 31.96 -71.85
CA ARG A 335 22.36 32.94 -72.75
C ARG A 335 23.14 34.26 -72.79
N LEU A 336 23.58 34.76 -71.63
CA LEU A 336 24.38 35.97 -71.54
C LEU A 336 25.70 35.82 -72.30
N SER A 337 26.42 34.71 -72.10
CA SER A 337 27.66 34.43 -72.81
C SER A 337 27.47 34.37 -74.33
N ALA A 338 26.36 33.77 -74.80
CA ALA A 338 26.04 33.74 -76.22
C ALA A 338 25.77 35.15 -76.81
N ILE A 339 25.09 36.01 -76.05
CA ILE A 339 24.83 37.41 -76.43
C ILE A 339 26.12 38.22 -76.47
N GLU A 340 26.98 38.09 -75.46
CA GLU A 340 28.28 38.76 -75.40
C GLU A 340 29.18 38.36 -76.57
N ALA A 341 29.23 37.07 -76.91
CA ALA A 341 29.97 36.58 -78.08
C ALA A 341 29.42 37.16 -79.40
N ALA A 342 28.10 37.26 -79.54
CA ALA A 342 27.46 37.85 -80.72
C ALA A 342 27.75 39.35 -80.84
N LEU A 343 27.77 40.09 -79.73
CA LEU A 343 28.13 41.51 -79.71
C LEU A 343 29.60 41.75 -80.07
N ALA A 344 30.52 40.92 -79.56
CA ALA A 344 31.95 41.02 -79.85
C ALA A 344 32.28 40.69 -81.32
N SER A 345 31.40 40.01 -82.04
CA SER A 345 31.57 39.64 -83.45
C SER A 345 31.07 40.68 -84.46
N LYS A 346 30.52 41.81 -84.00
CA LYS A 346 30.04 42.93 -84.83
C LYS A 346 31.02 44.09 -84.86
#